data_AF-R0CRE1-F1
#
_entry.id   AF-R0CRE1-F1
#
_cell.length_a   1.000
_cell.length_b   1.000
_cell.length_c   1.000
_cell.angle_alpha   90.00
_cell.angle_beta   90.00
_cell.angle_gamma   90.00
#
_symmetry.space_group_name_H-M   'P 1'
#
loop_
_entity.id
_entity.type
_entity.pdbx_description
1 polymer ?
#
loop_
_entity_poly.entity_id
_entity_poly.type
_entity_poly.pdbx_seq_one_letter_code
_entity_poly.pdbx_strand_id
1 'polypeptide(L)'
;MSRHTGSRHAMGIHAVRRLILPLMAVVFLLSGCWEGESPASNPSEGRYLIYYLNASITKLVPQEYETETKDKGELVNELMDQFLNVPKDLDCQPGLTDRVTYQGSRQEEQVLYLYFDMNYTAMKAEREILCRAALTRTLTQIEGIDYINIYCGDQPLMDRQGNPVGMLSSTDFIMNTSNVNAYEKTELTLYFADETGNRLVPEKREVVHNINTSLEQLVVEQLIAGPGQEGHYPTLPSDCKILSLSVTDNVCYINFDSAFANTTLAVNEYIPIYSIVDSLSEMTTVTKVQIMINGSQDVMFRDVVSLNTTFERSQNYIDGESQ
;
A
#
# COMPACT_ATOMS: atom_id res chain seq x y z
N MET A 1 53.12 -37.64 77.61
CA MET A 1 53.68 -38.95 77.20
C MET A 1 52.61 -39.60 76.32
N SER A 2 52.78 -40.05 75.07
CA SER A 2 53.93 -40.33 74.22
C SER A 2 53.54 -40.05 72.76
N ARG A 3 54.55 -39.87 71.91
CA ARG A 3 54.50 -39.42 70.51
C ARG A 3 54.33 -40.57 69.50
N HIS A 4 53.84 -40.18 68.32
CA HIS A 4 54.18 -40.59 66.95
C HIS A 4 54.00 -42.03 66.46
N THR A 5 53.37 -42.13 65.28
CA THR A 5 53.84 -42.80 64.04
C THR A 5 52.89 -42.31 62.91
N GLY A 6 53.35 -41.59 61.87
CA GLY A 6 53.92 -42.08 60.60
C GLY A 6 52.86 -42.81 59.75
N SER A 7 52.64 -42.67 58.43
CA SER A 7 53.18 -41.88 57.32
C SER A 7 52.60 -42.51 56.03
N ARG A 8 52.10 -41.68 55.09
CA ARG A 8 52.15 -41.79 53.59
C ARG A 8 51.42 -42.92 52.80
N HIS A 9 50.69 -42.43 51.77
CA HIS A 9 50.62 -42.82 50.32
C HIS A 9 50.28 -44.28 49.93
N ALA A 10 49.66 -44.61 48.79
CA ALA A 10 48.97 -43.97 47.66
C ALA A 10 48.47 -45.12 46.74
N MET A 11 47.57 -44.81 45.77
CA MET A 11 47.27 -45.59 44.54
C MET A 11 46.66 -47.00 44.72
N GLY A 12 45.66 -47.49 44.00
CA GLY A 12 44.98 -47.14 42.75
C GLY A 12 44.40 -48.45 42.17
N ILE A 13 43.71 -48.35 41.02
CA ILE A 13 43.46 -49.41 40.01
C ILE A 13 42.08 -50.14 40.04
N HIS A 14 41.22 -49.64 39.16
CA HIS A 14 40.48 -50.31 38.06
C HIS A 14 39.73 -51.65 38.26
N ALA A 15 38.43 -51.62 37.92
CA ALA A 15 37.79 -52.26 36.74
C ALA A 15 36.53 -53.13 36.99
N VAL A 16 35.41 -52.61 36.47
CA VAL A 16 34.44 -53.25 35.54
C VAL A 16 33.59 -54.44 36.04
N ARG A 17 32.25 -54.25 36.09
CA ARG A 17 31.30 -55.04 35.25
C ARG A 17 29.91 -54.39 35.11
N ARG A 18 29.36 -54.56 33.90
CA ARG A 18 28.14 -54.00 33.28
C ARG A 18 26.81 -54.47 33.90
N LEU A 19 25.77 -53.61 33.84
CA LEU A 19 24.34 -53.97 33.66
C LEU A 19 23.58 -52.72 33.12
N ILE A 20 23.34 -52.59 31.80
CA ILE A 20 22.05 -52.78 31.09
C ILE A 20 20.83 -52.06 31.72
N LEU A 21 20.43 -50.91 31.16
CA LEU A 21 19.09 -50.61 30.59
C LEU A 21 19.06 -49.16 30.03
N PRO A 22 18.62 -48.90 28.78
CA PRO A 22 18.41 -47.55 28.29
C PRO A 22 16.97 -47.10 28.58
N LEU A 23 16.80 -46.02 29.35
CA LEU A 23 15.51 -45.35 29.49
C LEU A 23 15.29 -44.49 28.23
N MET A 24 14.64 -45.10 27.24
CA MET A 24 14.10 -44.45 26.06
C MET A 24 12.96 -43.52 26.49
N ALA A 25 13.30 -42.29 26.87
CA ALA A 25 12.31 -41.22 26.98
C ALA A 25 11.91 -40.81 25.56
N VAL A 26 10.85 -41.45 25.06
CA VAL A 26 10.08 -41.00 23.91
C VAL A 26 9.53 -39.62 24.26
N VAL A 27 10.25 -38.57 23.86
CA VAL A 27 9.70 -37.22 23.76
C VAL A 27 8.72 -37.28 22.60
N PHE A 28 7.43 -37.40 22.94
CA PHE A 28 6.35 -37.22 21.99
C PHE A 28 6.53 -35.86 21.34
N LEU A 29 6.86 -35.89 20.04
CA LEU A 29 6.70 -34.78 19.13
C LEU A 29 5.21 -34.43 19.09
N LEU A 30 4.79 -33.55 20.00
CA LEU A 30 3.63 -32.72 19.75
C LEU A 30 4.05 -31.71 18.70
N SER A 31 3.94 -32.12 17.43
CA SER A 31 3.76 -31.19 16.32
C SER A 31 2.40 -30.52 16.51
N GLY A 32 2.33 -29.59 17.46
CA GLY A 32 1.33 -28.56 17.45
C GLY A 32 1.63 -27.72 16.22
N CYS A 33 0.66 -27.66 15.29
CA CYS A 33 0.63 -26.58 14.32
C CYS A 33 0.62 -25.27 15.13
N TRP A 34 1.79 -24.65 15.20
CA TRP A 34 1.94 -23.29 15.69
C TRP A 34 1.38 -22.40 14.58
N GLU A 35 0.08 -22.14 14.66
CA GLU A 35 -0.55 -21.03 13.98
C GLU A 35 -0.11 -19.79 14.76
N GLY A 36 1.10 -19.33 14.46
CA GLY A 36 1.75 -18.25 15.17
C GLY A 36 1.06 -16.94 14.86
N GLU A 37 0.84 -16.13 15.89
CA GLU A 37 0.51 -14.73 15.72
C GLU A 37 1.46 -14.12 14.68
N SER A 38 0.90 -13.46 13.67
CA SER A 38 1.71 -12.74 12.69
C SER A 38 2.54 -11.70 13.44
N PRO A 39 3.84 -11.57 13.16
CA PRO A 39 4.68 -10.61 13.85
C PRO A 39 4.09 -9.19 13.70
N ALA A 40 4.10 -8.43 14.78
CA ALA A 40 3.49 -7.12 14.85
C ALA A 40 4.54 -6.05 15.12
N SER A 41 4.52 -4.97 14.34
CA SER A 41 5.37 -3.81 14.58
C SER A 41 4.94 -3.06 15.84
N ASN A 42 5.89 -2.50 16.58
CA ASN A 42 5.64 -1.50 17.61
C ASN A 42 6.72 -0.39 17.53
N PRO A 43 6.55 0.60 16.61
CA PRO A 43 7.54 1.66 16.42
C PRO A 43 7.87 2.45 17.70
N SER A 44 6.91 2.59 18.62
CA SER A 44 7.11 3.27 19.90
C SER A 44 8.14 2.58 20.82
N GLU A 45 8.32 1.27 20.64
CA GLU A 45 9.32 0.45 21.34
C GLU A 45 10.55 0.15 20.47
N GLY A 46 10.66 0.75 19.28
CA GLY A 46 11.75 0.49 18.35
C GLY A 46 11.63 -0.82 17.58
N ARG A 47 10.43 -1.43 17.52
CA ARG A 47 10.18 -2.69 16.80
C ARG A 47 9.50 -2.42 15.46
N TYR A 48 10.13 -2.87 14.38
CA TYR A 48 9.70 -2.68 13.00
C TYR A 48 9.59 -4.03 12.28
N LEU A 49 8.90 -4.04 11.15
CA LEU A 49 8.85 -5.17 10.23
C LEU A 49 9.59 -4.85 8.93
N ILE A 50 10.59 -5.65 8.61
CA ILE A 50 11.21 -5.65 7.28
C ILE A 50 10.45 -6.66 6.42
N TYR A 51 9.95 -6.23 5.27
CA TYR A 51 9.19 -7.09 4.37
C TYR A 51 10.11 -7.62 3.28
N TYR A 52 10.28 -8.94 3.24
CA TYR A 52 11.01 -9.64 2.19
C TYR A 52 10.06 -10.39 1.26
N LEU A 53 10.59 -10.93 0.17
CA LEU A 53 9.86 -11.82 -0.73
C LEU A 53 10.13 -13.26 -0.29
N ASN A 54 9.13 -14.13 -0.32
CA ASN A 54 9.38 -15.57 -0.12
C ASN A 54 10.27 -16.14 -1.26
N ALA A 55 10.84 -17.33 -1.05
CA ALA A 55 11.67 -18.02 -2.04
C ALA A 55 11.06 -18.10 -3.45
N SER A 56 9.73 -18.21 -3.57
CA SER A 56 9.02 -18.27 -4.85
C SER A 56 8.68 -16.91 -5.48
N ILE A 57 8.94 -15.79 -4.81
CA ILE A 57 8.60 -14.43 -5.27
C ILE A 57 7.09 -14.29 -5.56
N THR A 58 6.26 -14.74 -4.62
CA THR A 58 4.80 -14.71 -4.75
C THR A 58 4.09 -14.02 -3.59
N LYS A 59 4.77 -13.80 -2.47
CA LYS A 59 4.21 -13.14 -1.29
C LYS A 59 5.28 -12.41 -0.50
N LEU A 60 4.82 -11.45 0.31
CA LEU A 60 5.65 -10.82 1.31
C LEU A 60 5.75 -11.68 2.57
N VAL A 61 6.91 -11.62 3.21
CA VAL A 61 7.20 -12.27 4.49
C VAL A 61 7.71 -11.19 5.44
N PRO A 62 6.93 -10.79 6.47
CA PRO A 62 7.39 -9.84 7.46
C PRO A 62 8.44 -10.49 8.37
N GLN A 63 9.47 -9.72 8.71
CA GLN A 63 10.51 -10.10 9.66
C GLN A 63 10.67 -8.99 10.68
N GLU A 64 10.60 -9.37 11.96
CA GLU A 64 10.79 -8.42 13.05
C GLU A 64 12.23 -7.93 13.10
N TYR A 65 12.38 -6.62 13.28
CA TYR A 65 13.66 -5.95 13.43
C TYR A 65 13.56 -4.93 14.57
N GLU A 66 14.49 -5.01 15.52
CA GLU A 66 14.55 -4.09 16.65
C GLU A 66 15.70 -3.12 16.48
N THR A 67 15.47 -1.85 16.83
CA THR A 67 16.49 -0.81 16.78
C THR A 67 16.33 0.20 17.91
N GLU A 68 17.46 0.77 18.33
CA GLU A 68 17.51 1.87 19.28
C GLU A 68 17.56 3.24 18.59
N THR A 69 17.68 3.29 17.25
CA THR A 69 17.82 4.52 16.46
C THR A 69 16.59 5.41 16.63
N LYS A 70 16.83 6.67 17.01
CA LYS A 70 15.79 7.67 17.27
C LYS A 70 15.73 8.77 16.22
N ASP A 71 16.85 9.07 15.57
CA ASP A 71 16.84 10.01 14.45
C ASP A 71 16.11 9.39 13.26
N LYS A 72 15.17 10.15 12.70
CA LYS A 72 14.31 9.66 11.63
C LYS A 72 15.08 9.39 10.34
N GLY A 73 16.02 10.26 9.98
CA GLY A 73 16.81 10.10 8.76
C GLY A 73 17.77 8.91 8.86
N GLU A 74 18.39 8.72 10.03
CA GLU A 74 19.21 7.54 10.31
C GLU A 74 18.36 6.26 10.29
N LEU A 75 17.17 6.28 10.87
CA LEU A 75 16.25 5.13 10.88
C LEU A 75 15.83 4.73 9.46
N VAL A 76 15.50 5.69 8.58
CA VAL A 76 15.20 5.40 7.17
C VAL A 76 16.36 4.66 6.50
N ASN A 77 17.59 5.15 6.68
CA ASN A 77 18.77 4.52 6.09
C ASN A 77 19.02 3.12 6.67
N GLU A 78 18.81 2.94 7.96
CA GLU A 78 18.96 1.66 8.65
C GLU A 78 17.93 0.62 8.16
N LEU A 79 16.65 0.97 8.09
CA LEU A 79 15.63 0.05 7.59
C LEU A 79 15.84 -0.28 6.11
N MET A 80 16.34 0.67 5.30
CA MET A 80 16.75 0.41 3.93
C MET A 80 17.94 -0.56 3.85
N ASP A 81 18.94 -0.41 4.72
CA ASP A 81 20.07 -1.36 4.76
C ASP A 81 19.61 -2.77 5.12
N GLN A 82 18.70 -2.92 6.09
CA GLN A 82 18.10 -4.22 6.41
C GLN A 82 17.28 -4.77 5.23
N PHE A 83 16.48 -3.94 4.57
CA PHE A 83 15.69 -4.32 3.40
C PHE A 83 16.55 -4.87 2.24
N LEU A 84 17.73 -4.28 2.03
CA LEU A 84 18.67 -4.69 0.98
C LEU A 84 19.42 -5.98 1.34
N ASN A 85 19.60 -6.27 2.63
CA ASN A 85 20.45 -7.35 3.12
C ASN A 85 19.64 -8.44 3.82
N VAL A 86 19.09 -9.38 3.05
CA VAL A 86 18.34 -10.51 3.61
C VAL A 86 19.25 -11.40 4.49
N PRO A 87 18.86 -11.69 5.74
CA PRO A 87 19.56 -12.64 6.59
C PRO A 87 19.71 -14.02 5.94
N LYS A 88 20.91 -14.62 6.05
CA LYS A 88 21.28 -15.87 5.34
C LYS A 88 20.51 -17.10 5.81
N ASP A 89 19.93 -17.04 7.00
CA ASP A 89 19.15 -18.09 7.63
C ASP A 89 17.66 -18.06 7.23
N LEU A 90 17.23 -16.99 6.54
CA LEU A 90 15.88 -16.89 6.00
C LEU A 90 15.80 -17.44 4.58
N ASP A 91 14.77 -18.24 4.31
CA ASP A 91 14.41 -18.68 2.94
C ASP A 91 13.60 -17.59 2.21
N CYS A 92 14.22 -16.42 2.09
CA CYS A 92 13.63 -15.20 1.54
C CYS A 92 14.57 -14.55 0.50
N GLN A 93 14.02 -13.64 -0.28
CA GLN A 93 14.74 -12.83 -1.26
C GLN A 93 14.51 -11.34 -1.03
N PRO A 94 15.49 -10.47 -1.38
CA PRO A 94 15.27 -9.04 -1.34
C PRO A 94 14.22 -8.63 -2.38
N GLY A 95 13.53 -7.51 -2.15
CA GLY A 95 12.60 -6.95 -3.14
C GLY A 95 13.32 -6.58 -4.44
N LEU A 96 14.43 -5.84 -4.30
CA LEU A 96 15.28 -5.45 -5.42
C LEU A 96 16.05 -6.65 -5.98
N THR A 97 16.42 -6.56 -7.25
CA THR A 97 17.40 -7.49 -7.85
C THR A 97 18.81 -6.91 -7.71
N ASP A 98 19.84 -7.77 -7.78
CA ASP A 98 21.26 -7.39 -7.69
C ASP A 98 21.71 -6.37 -8.76
N ARG A 99 20.87 -6.11 -9.78
CA ARG A 99 21.14 -5.10 -10.81
C ARG A 99 20.65 -3.70 -10.45
N VAL A 100 19.79 -3.58 -9.44
CA VAL A 100 19.18 -2.31 -9.06
C VAL A 100 20.01 -1.66 -7.98
N THR A 101 20.38 -0.41 -8.20
CA THR A 101 21.12 0.39 -7.23
C THR A 101 20.17 1.33 -6.51
N TYR A 102 20.09 1.22 -5.18
CA TYR A 102 19.50 2.26 -4.34
C TYR A 102 20.47 3.44 -4.21
N GLN A 103 20.00 4.64 -4.52
CA GLN A 103 20.82 5.85 -4.59
C GLN A 103 20.63 6.76 -3.37
N GLY A 104 19.56 6.55 -2.60
CA GLY A 104 19.25 7.29 -1.40
C GLY A 104 17.78 7.70 -1.33
N SER A 105 17.46 8.48 -0.30
CA SER A 105 16.10 8.95 -0.04
C SER A 105 16.07 10.40 0.42
N ARG A 106 14.93 11.04 0.25
CA ARG A 106 14.64 12.37 0.77
C ARG A 106 13.21 12.42 1.27
N GLN A 107 13.00 12.91 2.48
CA GLN A 107 11.65 13.15 2.98
C GLN A 107 11.23 14.60 2.71
N GLU A 108 10.00 14.79 2.23
CA GLU A 108 9.29 16.07 2.24
C GLU A 108 7.91 15.85 2.87
N GLU A 109 7.59 16.60 3.93
CA GLU A 109 6.36 16.41 4.71
C GLU A 109 6.16 14.94 5.13
N GLN A 110 5.04 14.32 4.77
CA GLN A 110 4.69 12.93 5.07
C GLN A 110 5.15 11.94 3.98
N VAL A 111 5.89 12.41 2.96
CA VAL A 111 6.27 11.61 1.79
C VAL A 111 7.77 11.33 1.80
N LEU A 112 8.14 10.06 1.71
CA LEU A 112 9.52 9.62 1.52
C LEU A 112 9.79 9.30 0.04
N TYR A 113 10.60 10.14 -0.61
CA TYR A 113 11.06 9.93 -1.97
C TYR A 113 12.27 8.99 -1.97
N LEU A 114 12.18 7.87 -2.70
CA LEU A 114 13.22 6.88 -2.87
C LEU A 114 13.80 6.97 -4.28
N TYR A 115 15.13 7.01 -4.39
CA TYR A 115 15.82 7.14 -5.66
C TYR A 115 16.55 5.84 -6.00
N PHE A 116 16.28 5.30 -7.18
CA PHE A 116 16.94 4.13 -7.74
C PHE A 116 17.50 4.43 -9.12
N ASP A 117 18.42 3.59 -9.59
CA ASP A 117 18.85 3.61 -10.98
C ASP A 117 17.75 3.10 -11.94
N MET A 118 17.99 3.25 -13.25
CA MET A 118 17.04 2.82 -14.28
C MET A 118 16.80 1.30 -14.32
N ASN A 119 17.67 0.49 -13.69
CA ASN A 119 17.50 -0.97 -13.68
C ASN A 119 16.28 -1.40 -12.86
N TYR A 120 15.78 -0.54 -11.96
CA TYR A 120 14.53 -0.77 -11.25
C TYR A 120 13.38 -1.06 -12.23
N THR A 121 13.27 -0.27 -13.31
CA THR A 121 12.23 -0.39 -14.34
C THR A 121 12.33 -1.68 -15.18
N ALA A 122 13.50 -2.34 -15.17
CA ALA A 122 13.75 -3.57 -15.90
C ALA A 122 13.38 -4.84 -15.10
N MET A 123 12.92 -4.68 -13.85
CA MET A 123 12.43 -5.81 -13.06
C MET A 123 11.20 -6.45 -13.69
N LYS A 124 11.05 -7.77 -13.51
CA LYS A 124 9.83 -8.47 -13.88
C LYS A 124 8.66 -7.90 -13.07
N ALA A 125 7.52 -7.69 -13.71
CA ALA A 125 6.39 -7.01 -13.11
C ALA A 125 5.90 -7.64 -11.79
N GLU A 126 5.93 -8.96 -11.68
CA GLU A 126 5.50 -9.68 -10.47
C GLU A 126 6.44 -9.42 -9.28
N ARG A 127 7.75 -9.33 -9.54
CA ARG A 127 8.73 -8.98 -8.51
C ARG A 127 8.66 -7.51 -8.16
N GLU A 128 8.51 -6.67 -9.18
CA GLU A 128 8.52 -5.23 -9.05
C GLU A 128 7.35 -4.73 -8.20
N ILE A 129 6.14 -5.28 -8.42
CA ILE A 129 4.97 -4.93 -7.59
C ILE A 129 5.14 -5.38 -6.14
N LEU A 130 5.72 -6.57 -5.90
CA LEU A 130 6.06 -7.03 -4.55
C LEU A 130 7.14 -6.16 -3.91
N CYS A 131 8.12 -5.69 -4.69
CA CYS A 131 9.14 -4.77 -4.20
C CYS A 131 8.55 -3.43 -3.76
N ARG A 132 7.60 -2.86 -4.52
CA ARG A 132 6.87 -1.65 -4.10
C ARG A 132 6.17 -1.87 -2.77
N ALA A 133 5.37 -2.94 -2.70
CA ALA A 133 4.62 -3.29 -1.50
C ALA A 133 5.53 -3.47 -0.27
N ALA A 134 6.68 -4.10 -0.46
CA ALA A 134 7.65 -4.35 0.59
C ALA A 134 8.32 -3.06 1.08
N LEU A 135 8.78 -2.19 0.16
CA LEU A 135 9.33 -0.87 0.49
C LEU A 135 8.32 -0.01 1.24
N THR A 136 7.11 0.10 0.70
CA THR A 136 6.04 0.90 1.31
C THR A 136 5.76 0.42 2.73
N ARG A 137 5.49 -0.87 2.90
CA ARG A 137 5.19 -1.42 4.23
C ARG A 137 6.34 -1.29 5.22
N THR A 138 7.59 -1.44 4.78
CA THR A 138 8.74 -1.26 5.67
C THR A 138 8.87 0.20 6.13
N LEU A 139 8.74 1.16 5.21
CA LEU A 139 9.11 2.55 5.49
C LEU A 139 7.96 3.39 6.05
N THR A 140 6.71 3.10 5.72
CA THR A 140 5.55 3.84 6.28
C THR A 140 5.19 3.40 7.71
N GLN A 141 6.02 2.57 8.34
CA GLN A 141 5.95 2.32 9.79
C GLN A 141 6.65 3.43 10.60
N ILE A 142 7.53 4.20 9.96
CA ILE A 142 8.27 5.29 10.60
C ILE A 142 7.29 6.45 10.83
N GLU A 143 7.20 6.93 12.07
CA GLU A 143 6.29 8.02 12.43
C GLU A 143 6.53 9.27 11.55
N GLY A 144 5.46 9.77 10.94
CA GLY A 144 5.49 10.91 10.03
C GLY A 144 5.98 10.58 8.61
N ILE A 145 5.95 9.31 8.21
CA ILE A 145 6.06 8.86 6.82
C ILE A 145 4.79 8.07 6.51
N ASP A 146 3.84 8.70 5.84
CA ASP A 146 2.56 8.07 5.50
C ASP A 146 2.59 7.50 4.07
N TYR A 147 3.47 8.05 3.23
CA TYR A 147 3.60 7.67 1.83
C TYR A 147 5.07 7.52 1.42
N ILE A 148 5.31 6.67 0.42
CA ILE A 148 6.56 6.68 -0.34
C ILE A 148 6.30 7.10 -1.79
N ASN A 149 7.31 7.64 -2.46
CA ASN A 149 7.29 7.84 -3.92
C ASN A 149 8.61 7.35 -4.50
N ILE A 150 8.57 6.68 -5.65
CA ILE A 150 9.73 6.03 -6.24
C ILE A 150 10.16 6.78 -7.50
N TYR A 151 11.44 7.12 -7.56
CA TYR A 151 12.10 7.71 -8.71
C TYR A 151 13.12 6.73 -9.29
N CYS A 152 13.16 6.64 -10.62
CA CYS A 152 14.15 5.89 -11.37
C CYS A 152 14.93 6.87 -12.25
N GLY A 153 16.19 7.14 -11.88
CA GLY A 153 16.92 8.29 -12.42
C GLY A 153 16.22 9.60 -12.07
N ASP A 154 16.00 10.45 -13.07
CA ASP A 154 15.38 11.78 -12.89
C ASP A 154 13.86 11.79 -13.10
N GLN A 155 13.23 10.63 -13.22
CA GLN A 155 11.79 10.50 -13.50
C GLN A 155 11.09 9.73 -12.39
N PRO A 156 9.82 10.08 -12.07
CA PRO A 156 9.01 9.22 -11.22
C PRO A 156 8.83 7.87 -11.90
N LEU A 157 8.63 6.83 -11.10
CA LEU A 157 8.29 5.50 -11.60
C LEU A 157 7.02 5.59 -12.44
N MET A 158 7.09 5.07 -13.66
CA MET A 158 5.96 5.05 -14.60
C MET A 158 5.35 3.65 -14.64
N ASP A 159 4.04 3.59 -14.82
CA ASP A 159 3.33 2.36 -15.14
C ASP A 159 3.56 1.96 -16.62
N ARG A 160 2.91 0.87 -17.03
CA ARG A 160 3.01 0.36 -18.43
C ARG A 160 2.38 1.28 -19.47
N GLN A 161 1.54 2.22 -19.05
CA GLN A 161 0.83 3.18 -19.89
C GLN A 161 1.58 4.51 -19.97
N GLY A 162 2.67 4.66 -19.22
CA GLY A 162 3.48 5.87 -19.15
C GLY A 162 2.97 6.90 -18.14
N ASN A 163 2.00 6.54 -17.30
CA ASN A 163 1.51 7.40 -16.22
C ASN A 163 2.41 7.24 -14.98
N PRO A 164 2.66 8.31 -14.21
CA PRO A 164 3.34 8.19 -12.94
C PRO A 164 2.56 7.29 -11.97
N VAL A 165 3.26 6.40 -11.28
CA VAL A 165 2.67 5.52 -10.25
C VAL A 165 2.17 6.32 -9.05
N GLY A 166 2.82 7.46 -8.74
CA GLY A 166 2.40 8.34 -7.65
C GLY A 166 2.88 7.89 -6.26
N MET A 167 2.25 8.47 -5.24
CA MET A 167 2.53 8.18 -3.84
C MET A 167 1.87 6.86 -3.43
N LEU A 168 2.56 6.08 -2.60
CA LEU A 168 2.15 4.74 -2.19
C LEU A 168 2.06 4.66 -0.66
N SER A 169 0.94 4.17 -0.15
CA SER A 169 0.67 3.92 1.26
C SER A 169 0.59 2.42 1.57
N SER A 170 0.73 2.01 2.83
CA SER A 170 0.66 0.59 3.19
C SER A 170 -0.73 -0.03 2.96
N THR A 171 -1.79 0.79 2.96
CA THR A 171 -3.17 0.37 2.71
C THR A 171 -3.45 0.08 1.24
N ASP A 172 -2.62 0.58 0.32
CA ASP A 172 -2.75 0.31 -1.11
C ASP A 172 -2.49 -1.16 -1.46
N PHE A 173 -1.96 -1.96 -0.51
CA PHE A 173 -1.59 -3.35 -0.75
C PHE A 173 -2.36 -4.29 0.18
N ILE A 174 -3.52 -4.81 -0.24
CA ILE A 174 -4.29 -5.77 0.57
C ILE A 174 -3.57 -7.14 0.60
N MET A 175 -3.09 -7.57 1.77
CA MET A 175 -2.58 -8.93 1.95
C MET A 175 -3.73 -9.86 2.30
N ASN A 176 -4.22 -10.61 1.31
CA ASN A 176 -4.80 -11.91 1.63
C ASN A 176 -4.46 -12.98 0.60
N THR A 177 -3.76 -13.98 1.12
CA THR A 177 -3.62 -15.37 0.70
C THR A 177 -3.85 -15.72 -0.78
N SER A 178 -2.77 -16.23 -1.38
CA SER A 178 -2.86 -17.34 -2.33
C SER A 178 -3.63 -17.06 -3.63
N ASN A 179 -3.38 -15.97 -4.36
CA ASN A 179 -3.73 -15.96 -5.78
C ASN A 179 -2.78 -15.10 -6.62
N VAL A 180 -2.22 -15.75 -7.64
CA VAL A 180 -1.35 -15.20 -8.69
C VAL A 180 -2.17 -14.39 -9.72
N ASN A 181 -3.25 -13.74 -9.27
CA ASN A 181 -4.01 -12.80 -10.09
C ASN A 181 -4.05 -11.49 -9.31
N ALA A 182 -3.18 -10.56 -9.69
CA ALA A 182 -3.15 -9.19 -9.15
C ALA A 182 -4.40 -8.37 -9.53
N TYR A 183 -5.50 -9.03 -9.90
CA TYR A 183 -6.72 -8.45 -10.36
C TYR A 183 -7.91 -9.07 -9.64
N GLU A 184 -8.78 -8.23 -9.10
CA GLU A 184 -10.06 -8.62 -8.54
C GLU A 184 -11.20 -7.99 -9.33
N LYS A 185 -12.41 -8.52 -9.14
CA LYS A 185 -13.62 -8.07 -9.82
C LYS A 185 -14.52 -7.38 -8.80
N THR A 186 -14.83 -6.12 -9.04
CA THR A 186 -15.65 -5.29 -8.16
C THR A 186 -16.84 -4.76 -8.94
N GLU A 187 -18.05 -4.85 -8.37
CA GLU A 187 -19.24 -4.18 -8.91
C GLU A 187 -19.26 -2.75 -8.37
N LEU A 188 -19.15 -1.77 -9.27
CA LEU A 188 -19.24 -0.35 -8.98
C LEU A 188 -20.66 0.16 -9.22
N THR A 189 -21.08 1.14 -8.43
CA THR A 189 -22.24 1.99 -8.72
C THR A 189 -21.73 3.38 -9.04
N LEU A 190 -21.90 3.79 -10.30
CA LEU A 190 -21.40 5.06 -10.84
C LEU A 190 -22.58 5.94 -11.24
N TYR A 191 -22.52 7.23 -10.94
CA TYR A 191 -23.58 8.18 -11.27
C TYR A 191 -23.22 8.99 -12.51
N PHE A 192 -23.96 8.82 -13.60
CA PHE A 192 -23.77 9.53 -14.87
C PHE A 192 -24.94 10.47 -15.16
N ALA A 193 -24.81 11.36 -16.14
CA ALA A 193 -25.88 12.29 -16.48
C ALA A 193 -27.02 11.59 -17.23
N ASP A 194 -28.25 12.06 -16.99
CA ASP A 194 -29.43 11.73 -17.80
C ASP A 194 -29.40 12.47 -19.16
N GLU A 195 -30.37 12.19 -20.03
CA GLU A 195 -30.50 12.85 -21.35
C GLU A 195 -30.64 14.37 -21.24
N THR A 196 -31.21 14.88 -20.15
CA THR A 196 -31.37 16.32 -19.97
C THR A 196 -30.09 17.00 -19.48
N GLY A 197 -29.12 16.24 -18.98
CA GLY A 197 -27.89 16.74 -18.40
C GLY A 197 -28.08 17.44 -17.04
N ASN A 198 -29.24 17.28 -16.40
CA ASN A 198 -29.58 17.96 -15.15
C ASN A 198 -29.72 17.01 -13.96
N ARG A 199 -29.68 15.69 -14.22
CA ARG A 199 -29.86 14.66 -13.21
C ARG A 199 -28.83 13.56 -13.36
N LEU A 200 -28.65 12.81 -12.29
CA LEU A 200 -27.74 11.69 -12.16
C LEU A 200 -28.53 10.40 -12.13
N VAL A 201 -28.15 9.47 -13.00
CA VAL A 201 -28.71 8.13 -13.07
C VAL A 201 -27.62 7.11 -12.67
N PRO A 202 -27.94 6.13 -11.79
CA PRO A 202 -26.98 5.14 -11.37
C PRO A 202 -26.76 4.08 -12.45
N GLU A 203 -25.51 3.71 -12.66
CA GLU A 203 -25.07 2.62 -13.53
C GLU A 203 -24.26 1.63 -12.70
N LYS A 204 -24.68 0.36 -12.71
CA LYS A 204 -23.90 -0.74 -12.14
C LYS A 204 -22.92 -1.28 -13.16
N ARG A 205 -21.65 -1.36 -12.79
CA ARG A 205 -20.57 -1.81 -13.66
C ARG A 205 -19.63 -2.76 -12.96
N GLU A 206 -19.47 -3.96 -13.50
CA GLU A 206 -18.43 -4.87 -13.06
C GLU A 206 -17.10 -4.50 -13.69
N VAL A 207 -16.09 -4.22 -12.87
CA VAL A 207 -14.75 -3.84 -13.32
C VAL A 207 -13.74 -4.82 -12.75
N VAL A 208 -12.87 -5.34 -13.61
CA VAL A 208 -11.70 -6.10 -13.19
C VAL A 208 -10.54 -5.11 -13.06
N HIS A 209 -10.06 -4.91 -11.84
CA HIS A 209 -9.02 -3.92 -11.54
C HIS A 209 -7.89 -4.53 -10.76
N ASN A 210 -6.75 -3.85 -10.74
CA ASN A 210 -5.62 -4.30 -9.94
C ASN A 210 -5.98 -4.19 -8.46
N ILE A 211 -5.65 -5.21 -7.65
CA ILE A 211 -5.91 -5.19 -6.20
C ILE A 211 -5.21 -4.03 -5.47
N ASN A 212 -4.23 -3.39 -6.11
CA ASN A 212 -3.51 -2.25 -5.56
C ASN A 212 -4.07 -0.89 -6.02
N THR A 213 -5.09 -0.88 -6.87
CA THR A 213 -5.82 0.35 -7.20
C THR A 213 -6.82 0.59 -6.08
N SER A 214 -6.73 1.75 -5.41
CA SER A 214 -7.73 2.13 -4.41
C SER A 214 -9.12 2.21 -5.04
N LEU A 215 -10.15 1.89 -4.25
CA LEU A 215 -11.52 1.91 -4.75
C LEU A 215 -11.94 3.33 -5.17
N GLU A 216 -11.47 4.35 -4.46
CA GLU A 216 -11.69 5.76 -4.78
C GLU A 216 -11.09 6.13 -6.14
N GLN A 217 -9.84 5.75 -6.39
CA GLN A 217 -9.19 6.00 -7.67
C GLN A 217 -9.92 5.27 -8.80
N LEU A 218 -10.28 4.00 -8.58
CA LEU A 218 -11.02 3.21 -9.55
C LEU A 218 -12.36 3.86 -9.91
N VAL A 219 -13.13 4.32 -8.92
CA VAL A 219 -14.41 4.99 -9.15
C VAL A 219 -14.23 6.22 -10.05
N VAL A 220 -13.27 7.10 -9.72
CA VAL A 220 -13.05 8.34 -10.50
C VAL A 220 -12.54 8.03 -11.91
N GLU A 221 -11.63 7.06 -12.07
CA GLU A 221 -11.16 6.61 -13.39
C GLU A 221 -12.31 6.07 -14.25
N GLN A 222 -13.25 5.32 -13.66
CA GLN A 222 -14.40 4.78 -14.37
C GLN A 222 -15.45 5.86 -14.72
N LEU A 223 -15.55 6.93 -13.94
CA LEU A 223 -16.34 8.11 -14.31
C LEU A 223 -15.72 8.85 -15.50
N ILE A 224 -14.38 9.01 -15.52
CA ILE A 224 -13.65 9.61 -16.66
C ILE A 224 -13.79 8.76 -17.92
N ALA A 225 -13.77 7.43 -17.78
CA ALA A 225 -14.00 6.50 -18.89
C ALA A 225 -15.41 6.64 -19.51
N GLY A 226 -16.36 7.23 -18.78
CA GLY A 226 -17.71 7.52 -19.25
C GLY A 226 -18.71 6.37 -19.06
N PRO A 227 -19.98 6.59 -19.42
CA PRO A 227 -21.06 5.61 -19.28
C PRO A 227 -20.95 4.46 -20.27
N GLY A 228 -21.46 3.29 -19.89
CA GLY A 228 -21.54 2.11 -20.74
C GLY A 228 -22.97 1.74 -21.14
N GLN A 229 -23.96 2.31 -20.45
CA GLN A 229 -25.37 2.06 -20.68
C GLN A 229 -26.00 3.09 -21.64
N GLU A 230 -26.89 2.63 -22.52
CA GLU A 230 -27.66 3.50 -23.40
C GLU A 230 -28.57 4.43 -22.57
N GLY A 231 -28.66 5.71 -22.97
CA GLY A 231 -29.43 6.74 -22.25
C GLY A 231 -28.67 7.39 -21.08
N HIS A 232 -27.43 6.98 -20.81
CA HIS A 232 -26.53 7.64 -19.86
C HIS A 232 -25.49 8.47 -20.59
N TYR A 233 -25.13 9.62 -20.03
CA TYR A 233 -24.26 10.61 -20.66
C TYR A 233 -23.06 10.95 -19.77
N PRO A 234 -21.87 11.21 -20.38
CA PRO A 234 -20.66 11.49 -19.63
C PRO A 234 -20.77 12.78 -18.81
N THR A 235 -20.22 12.73 -17.60
CA THR A 235 -20.16 13.85 -16.66
C THR A 235 -18.76 14.47 -16.59
N LEU A 236 -17.73 13.71 -16.97
CA LEU A 236 -16.32 14.12 -16.98
C LEU A 236 -15.74 14.04 -18.41
N PRO A 237 -14.85 14.96 -18.80
CA PRO A 237 -14.11 14.86 -20.06
C PRO A 237 -13.26 13.61 -20.11
N SER A 238 -13.24 12.92 -21.25
CA SER A 238 -12.44 11.69 -21.44
C SER A 238 -10.93 11.94 -21.42
N ASP A 239 -10.50 13.18 -21.61
CA ASP A 239 -9.09 13.63 -21.55
C ASP A 239 -8.70 14.21 -20.17
N CYS A 240 -9.64 14.24 -19.22
CA CYS A 240 -9.38 14.65 -17.84
C CYS A 240 -8.41 13.70 -17.14
N LYS A 241 -7.46 14.25 -16.38
CA LYS A 241 -6.47 13.45 -15.63
C LYS A 241 -6.53 13.73 -14.13
N ILE A 242 -6.39 12.67 -13.34
CA ILE A 242 -6.15 12.75 -11.90
C ILE A 242 -4.65 13.01 -11.71
N LEU A 243 -4.29 14.17 -11.15
CA LEU A 243 -2.92 14.52 -10.78
C LEU A 243 -2.54 13.94 -9.42
N SER A 244 -3.49 13.90 -8.49
CA SER A 244 -3.34 13.25 -7.19
C SER A 244 -4.72 12.92 -6.60
N LEU A 245 -4.80 11.83 -5.84
CA LEU A 245 -5.98 11.46 -5.07
C LEU A 245 -5.52 10.91 -3.71
N SER A 246 -6.09 11.40 -2.63
CA SER A 246 -5.84 10.90 -1.28
C SER A 246 -7.10 10.96 -0.42
N VAL A 247 -7.16 10.16 0.63
CA VAL A 247 -8.27 10.14 1.58
C VAL A 247 -7.73 10.34 2.99
N THR A 248 -8.23 11.38 3.67
CA THR A 248 -7.90 11.66 5.08
C THR A 248 -9.21 11.97 5.81
N ASP A 249 -9.45 11.34 6.96
CA ASP A 249 -10.64 11.57 7.79
C ASP A 249 -11.98 11.49 7.02
N ASN A 250 -12.11 10.48 6.13
CA ASN A 250 -13.27 10.29 5.24
C ASN A 250 -13.52 11.45 4.25
N VAL A 251 -12.52 12.31 4.03
CA VAL A 251 -12.52 13.35 2.99
C VAL A 251 -11.61 12.90 1.86
N CYS A 252 -12.15 12.80 0.65
CA CYS A 252 -11.37 12.51 -0.56
C CYS A 252 -10.88 13.83 -1.18
N TYR A 253 -9.57 14.00 -1.27
CA TYR A 253 -8.93 15.14 -1.91
C TYR A 253 -8.50 14.73 -3.30
N ILE A 254 -9.08 15.36 -4.32
CA ILE A 254 -8.83 15.03 -5.72
C ILE A 254 -8.30 16.26 -6.42
N ASN A 255 -7.14 16.13 -7.07
CA ASN A 255 -6.55 17.17 -7.90
C ASN A 255 -6.63 16.73 -9.35
N PHE A 256 -7.33 17.47 -10.19
CA PHE A 256 -7.41 17.24 -11.62
C PHE A 256 -6.49 18.19 -12.40
N ASP A 257 -6.22 17.87 -13.65
CA ASP A 257 -5.66 18.82 -14.61
C ASP A 257 -6.71 19.81 -15.12
N SER A 258 -6.29 20.77 -15.96
CA SER A 258 -7.18 21.82 -16.46
C SER A 258 -8.28 21.30 -17.39
N ALA A 259 -8.19 20.08 -17.90
CA ALA A 259 -9.23 19.50 -18.75
C ALA A 259 -10.56 19.36 -18.00
N PHE A 260 -10.53 19.08 -16.69
CA PHE A 260 -11.73 19.05 -15.84
C PHE A 260 -12.55 20.34 -15.96
N ALA A 261 -11.91 21.51 -15.82
CA ALA A 261 -12.59 22.81 -15.92
C ALA A 261 -12.95 23.21 -17.35
N ASN A 262 -12.18 22.80 -18.34
CA ASN A 262 -12.36 23.16 -19.75
C ASN A 262 -13.36 22.24 -20.49
N THR A 263 -14.20 21.54 -19.74
CA THR A 263 -15.20 20.62 -20.28
C THR A 263 -16.22 21.33 -21.18
N THR A 264 -16.53 20.73 -22.33
CA THR A 264 -17.59 21.18 -23.25
C THR A 264 -18.86 20.33 -23.16
N LEU A 265 -18.93 19.44 -22.17
CA LEU A 265 -20.07 18.55 -21.97
C LEU A 265 -21.34 19.34 -21.65
N ALA A 266 -22.46 18.98 -22.30
CA ALA A 266 -23.76 19.62 -22.14
C ALA A 266 -24.50 19.14 -20.88
N VAL A 267 -23.86 19.31 -19.72
CA VAL A 267 -24.42 18.99 -18.39
C VAL A 267 -24.43 20.24 -17.51
N ASN A 268 -25.36 20.30 -16.55
CA ASN A 268 -25.45 21.37 -15.57
C ASN A 268 -24.16 21.48 -14.73
N GLU A 269 -23.84 22.67 -14.23
CA GLU A 269 -22.56 22.99 -13.58
C GLU A 269 -22.26 22.15 -12.33
N TYR A 270 -23.29 21.67 -11.64
CA TYR A 270 -23.13 20.83 -10.44
C TYR A 270 -23.06 19.32 -10.75
N ILE A 271 -23.47 18.89 -11.94
CA ILE A 271 -23.58 17.46 -12.29
C ILE A 271 -22.22 16.75 -12.31
N PRO A 272 -21.13 17.31 -12.87
CA PRO A 272 -19.80 16.71 -12.77
C PRO A 272 -19.33 16.53 -11.32
N ILE A 273 -19.65 17.48 -10.45
CA ILE A 273 -19.23 17.45 -9.04
C ILE A 273 -19.98 16.35 -8.30
N TYR A 274 -21.31 16.32 -8.39
CA TYR A 274 -22.11 15.31 -7.69
C TYR A 274 -21.98 13.91 -8.29
N SER A 275 -21.67 13.79 -9.58
CA SER A 275 -21.28 12.52 -10.20
C SER A 275 -20.10 11.88 -9.46
N ILE A 276 -19.07 12.67 -9.13
CA ILE A 276 -17.90 12.22 -8.36
C ILE A 276 -18.30 11.93 -6.91
N VAL A 277 -18.93 12.90 -6.25
CA VAL A 277 -19.25 12.82 -4.81
C VAL A 277 -20.17 11.65 -4.52
N ASP A 278 -21.27 11.51 -5.26
CA ASP A 278 -22.28 10.49 -4.98
C ASP A 278 -21.75 9.09 -5.29
N SER A 279 -20.93 8.93 -6.35
CA SER A 279 -20.28 7.65 -6.67
C SER A 279 -19.26 7.24 -5.60
N LEU A 280 -18.42 8.17 -5.14
CA LEU A 280 -17.44 7.88 -4.08
C LEU A 280 -18.13 7.55 -2.75
N SER A 281 -19.14 8.33 -2.36
CA SER A 281 -19.88 8.09 -1.13
C SER A 281 -20.77 6.85 -1.16
N GLU A 282 -21.17 6.36 -2.34
CA GLU A 282 -21.87 5.06 -2.46
C GLU A 282 -20.89 3.89 -2.27
N MET A 283 -19.69 4.01 -2.84
CA MET A 283 -18.78 2.89 -2.98
C MET A 283 -17.76 2.76 -1.85
N THR A 284 -17.48 3.83 -1.10
CA THR A 284 -16.39 3.85 -0.13
C THR A 284 -16.81 4.48 1.21
N THR A 285 -15.87 4.65 2.15
CA THR A 285 -16.12 5.35 3.42
C THR A 285 -16.10 6.87 3.29
N VAL A 286 -15.88 7.40 2.07
CA VAL A 286 -15.80 8.83 1.79
C VAL A 286 -17.16 9.50 2.02
N THR A 287 -17.15 10.52 2.88
CA THR A 287 -18.34 11.32 3.18
C THR A 287 -18.29 12.70 2.54
N LYS A 288 -17.08 13.18 2.21
CA LYS A 288 -16.84 14.49 1.61
C LYS A 288 -15.81 14.41 0.51
N VAL A 289 -15.92 15.27 -0.50
CA VAL A 289 -14.91 15.42 -1.55
C VAL A 289 -14.46 16.87 -1.64
N GLN A 290 -13.15 17.08 -1.74
CA GLN A 290 -12.56 18.36 -2.11
C GLN A 290 -11.88 18.24 -3.46
N ILE A 291 -12.20 19.17 -4.37
CA ILE A 291 -11.70 19.15 -5.74
C ILE A 291 -10.74 20.32 -5.94
N MET A 292 -9.59 20.03 -6.56
CA MET A 292 -8.58 21.00 -6.98
C MET A 292 -8.32 20.88 -8.47
N ILE A 293 -7.85 21.96 -9.08
CA ILE A 293 -7.38 21.98 -10.47
C ILE A 293 -5.95 22.51 -10.48
N ASN A 294 -5.01 21.71 -10.98
CA ASN A 294 -3.58 22.02 -10.99
C ASN A 294 -3.06 22.49 -9.62
N GLY A 295 -3.55 21.88 -8.54
CA GLY A 295 -3.18 22.18 -7.16
C GLY A 295 -3.84 23.44 -6.57
N SER A 296 -4.74 24.10 -7.29
CA SER A 296 -5.52 25.23 -6.79
C SER A 296 -6.97 24.85 -6.52
N GLN A 297 -7.46 25.21 -5.33
CA GLN A 297 -8.88 25.17 -4.96
C GLN A 297 -9.59 26.53 -5.19
N ASP A 298 -8.83 27.61 -5.39
CA ASP A 298 -9.37 28.96 -5.63
C ASP A 298 -9.76 29.11 -7.10
N VAL A 299 -10.71 28.27 -7.53
CA VAL A 299 -11.20 28.17 -8.90
C VAL A 299 -12.72 28.15 -8.87
N MET A 300 -13.33 28.94 -9.75
CA MET A 300 -14.75 28.87 -10.05
C MET A 300 -14.96 27.88 -11.19
N PHE A 301 -15.48 26.70 -10.89
CA PHE A 301 -15.86 25.72 -11.89
C PHE A 301 -17.05 26.23 -12.71
N ARG A 302 -16.84 26.32 -14.03
CA ARG A 302 -17.82 26.88 -15.00
C ARG A 302 -18.35 28.27 -14.60
N ASP A 303 -17.53 29.10 -13.95
CA ASP A 303 -17.89 30.43 -13.44
C ASP A 303 -19.06 30.46 -12.44
N VAL A 304 -19.50 29.30 -11.93
CA VAL A 304 -20.70 29.17 -11.08
C VAL A 304 -20.37 28.54 -9.73
N VAL A 305 -19.55 27.48 -9.69
CA VAL A 305 -19.34 26.69 -8.46
C VAL A 305 -17.95 26.96 -7.89
N SER A 306 -17.87 27.46 -6.66
CA SER A 306 -16.59 27.59 -5.96
C SER A 306 -16.06 26.22 -5.54
N LEU A 307 -14.83 25.88 -5.93
CA LEU A 307 -14.15 24.66 -5.49
C LEU A 307 -13.42 24.80 -4.14
N ASN A 308 -13.39 26.02 -3.57
CA ASN A 308 -12.80 26.28 -2.26
C ASN A 308 -13.75 25.88 -1.12
N THR A 309 -14.28 24.67 -1.21
CA THR A 309 -15.19 24.04 -0.24
C THR A 309 -15.05 22.53 -0.33
N THR A 310 -15.68 21.83 0.61
CA THR A 310 -15.95 20.40 0.50
C THR A 310 -17.37 20.17 0.02
N PHE A 311 -17.59 19.09 -0.72
CA PHE A 311 -18.88 18.67 -1.22
C PHE A 311 -19.30 17.37 -0.55
N GLU A 312 -20.56 17.30 -0.13
CA GLU A 312 -21.19 16.14 0.49
C GLU A 312 -22.27 15.60 -0.44
N ARG A 313 -22.54 14.30 -0.32
CA ARG A 313 -23.56 13.61 -1.14
C ARG A 313 -24.89 14.37 -1.15
N SER A 314 -25.51 14.49 -2.32
CA SER A 314 -26.77 15.22 -2.47
C SER A 314 -27.84 14.45 -3.23
N GLN A 315 -28.98 14.19 -2.57
CA GLN A 315 -30.14 13.56 -3.22
C GLN A 315 -30.87 14.48 -4.21
N ASN A 316 -30.50 15.76 -4.28
CA ASN A 316 -31.19 16.73 -5.14
C ASN A 316 -30.99 16.48 -6.64
N TYR A 317 -29.94 15.75 -7.00
CA TYR A 317 -29.53 15.53 -8.38
C TYR A 317 -29.72 14.08 -8.83
N ILE A 318 -30.02 13.14 -7.94
CA ILE A 318 -30.21 11.73 -8.31
C ILE A 318 -31.65 11.52 -8.80
N ASP A 319 -31.81 10.90 -9.97
CA ASP A 319 -33.10 10.45 -10.45
C ASP A 319 -33.55 9.20 -9.69
N GLY A 320 -34.63 9.35 -8.92
CA GLY A 320 -35.28 8.24 -8.24
C GLY A 320 -35.05 8.15 -6.73
N GLU A 321 -35.25 9.23 -5.98
CA GLU A 321 -36.03 9.15 -4.73
C GLU A 321 -37.05 10.30 -4.72
N SER A 322 -38.24 10.02 -5.24
CA SER A 322 -39.40 10.82 -4.93
C SER A 322 -39.74 10.62 -3.46
N GLN A 323 -39.68 11.69 -2.66
CA GLN A 323 -40.65 11.86 -1.58
C GLN A 323 -41.80 12.74 -2.10
#